data_AF-A0A3D2RU96-F1
#
_entry.id   AF-A0A3D2RU96-F1
#
_cell.length_a   1.000
_cell.length_b   1.000
_cell.length_c   1.000
_cell.angle_alpha   90.00
_cell.angle_beta   90.00
_cell.angle_gamma   90.00
#
_symmetry.space_group_name_H-M   'P 1'
#
loop_
_entity.id
_entity.type
_entity.pdbx_description
1 polymer ?
#
loop_
_entity_poly.entity_id
_entity_poly.type
_entity_poly.pdbx_seq_one_letter_code
_entity_poly.pdbx_strand_id
1 'polypeptide(L)'
;LVAWLESVIKLVPISSRKENFNPRAIENLDRSLIRLLCESGELCWESIHKKDLFGFGEAINNSFEGKTKILPLTLTEEVETTRNIHLSSSYGVGISGAGGGGYLTVITEENIEDAIEPEIRILSQG
;
A
#
# COMPACT_ATOMS: atom_id res chain seq x y z
N LEU A 1 6.70 -17.95 -5.81
CA LEU A 1 6.11 -16.85 -5.03
C LEU A 1 6.49 -15.51 -5.64
N VAL A 2 7.79 -15.23 -5.80
CA VAL A 2 8.32 -14.01 -6.44
C VAL A 2 7.59 -13.63 -7.73
N ALA A 3 7.60 -14.49 -8.76
CA ALA A 3 6.92 -14.18 -10.03
C ALA A 3 5.42 -13.85 -9.89
N TRP A 4 4.75 -14.39 -8.87
CA TRP A 4 3.35 -14.05 -8.60
C TRP A 4 3.22 -12.67 -7.95
N LEU A 5 4.11 -12.32 -7.01
CA LEU A 5 4.15 -10.97 -6.43
C LEU A 5 4.45 -9.91 -7.51
N GLU A 6 5.42 -10.19 -8.38
CA GLU A 6 5.78 -9.31 -9.50
C GLU A 6 4.62 -9.15 -10.50
N SER A 7 3.81 -10.19 -10.70
CA SER A 7 2.64 -10.09 -11.59
C SER A 7 1.49 -9.28 -11.00
N VAL A 8 1.29 -9.28 -9.68
CA VAL A 8 0.10 -8.68 -9.05
C VAL A 8 0.35 -7.33 -8.36
N ILE A 9 1.60 -6.95 -8.14
CA ILE A 9 1.97 -5.65 -7.54
C ILE A 9 2.29 -4.66 -8.65
N LYS A 10 1.57 -3.54 -8.68
CA LYS A 10 1.87 -2.40 -9.54
C LYS A 10 2.20 -1.18 -8.66
N LEU A 11 3.28 -0.46 -8.98
CA LEU A 11 3.66 0.75 -8.27
C LEU A 11 3.32 1.97 -9.12
N VAL A 12 2.29 2.71 -8.71
CA VAL A 12 1.86 3.93 -9.41
C VAL A 12 2.58 5.13 -8.79
N PRO A 13 3.40 5.87 -9.55
CA PRO A 13 4.09 7.04 -9.03
C PRO A 13 3.10 8.16 -8.68
N ILE A 14 3.40 8.85 -7.58
CA ILE A 14 2.78 10.12 -7.18
C ILE A 14 3.88 11.14 -6.92
N SER A 15 3.53 12.43 -6.83
CA SER A 15 4.53 13.47 -6.63
C SER A 15 5.36 13.27 -5.35
N SER A 16 6.52 13.91 -5.33
CA SER A 16 7.37 13.96 -4.14
C SER A 16 6.66 14.70 -3.00
N ARG A 17 7.00 14.33 -1.76
CA ARG A 17 6.52 15.04 -0.58
C ARG A 17 6.88 16.53 -0.67
N LYS A 18 5.95 17.37 -0.25
CA LYS A 18 6.19 18.82 -0.09
C LYS A 18 7.31 19.07 0.93
N GLU A 19 7.99 20.19 0.78
CA GLU A 19 8.93 20.66 1.80
C GLU A 19 8.24 20.78 3.17
N ASN A 20 8.95 20.42 4.23
CA ASN A 20 8.45 20.39 5.61
C ASN A 20 7.30 19.40 5.87
N PHE A 21 7.11 18.39 5.01
CA PHE A 21 6.16 17.32 5.28
C PHE A 21 6.50 16.57 6.57
N ASN A 22 5.60 16.65 7.55
CA ASN A 22 5.68 15.89 8.79
C ASN A 22 4.41 15.02 8.95
N PRO A 23 4.48 13.70 8.65
CA PRO A 23 3.32 12.83 8.74
C PRO A 23 2.82 12.64 10.18
N ARG A 24 3.67 12.95 11.17
CA ARG A 24 3.40 12.78 12.60
C ARG A 24 3.00 14.07 13.32
N ALA A 25 2.85 15.19 12.59
CA ALA A 25 2.42 16.44 13.22
C ALA A 25 1.00 16.32 13.82
N ILE A 26 0.21 15.35 13.34
CA ILE A 26 -1.04 14.91 13.96
C ILE A 26 -0.97 13.39 14.05
N GLU A 27 -1.21 12.83 15.25
CA GLU A 27 -1.22 11.39 15.48
C GLU A 27 -2.41 10.97 16.35
N ASN A 28 -3.06 9.87 15.97
CA ASN A 28 -4.17 9.24 16.67
C ASN A 28 -3.77 7.81 17.06
N LEU A 29 -3.10 7.67 18.20
CA LEU A 29 -2.64 6.38 18.70
C LEU A 29 -3.75 5.63 19.46
N ASP A 30 -4.82 5.33 18.74
CA ASP A 30 -5.93 4.53 19.26
C ASP A 30 -5.63 3.02 19.17
N ARG A 31 -6.01 2.27 20.21
CA ARG A 31 -5.73 0.84 20.32
C ARG A 31 -6.38 0.05 19.17
N SER A 32 -7.59 0.42 18.74
CA SER A 32 -8.28 -0.28 17.65
C SER A 32 -7.58 -0.08 16.32
N LEU A 33 -7.03 1.11 16.06
CA LEU A 33 -6.27 1.39 14.84
C LEU A 33 -4.92 0.66 14.81
N ILE A 34 -4.22 0.60 15.94
CA ILE A 34 -2.98 -0.18 16.05
C ILE A 34 -3.26 -1.66 15.83
N ARG A 35 -4.35 -2.17 16.41
CA ARG A 35 -4.80 -3.54 16.20
C ARG A 35 -5.11 -3.82 14.72
N LEU A 36 -5.81 -2.92 14.04
CA LEU A 36 -6.10 -3.03 12.61
C LEU A 36 -4.80 -3.15 11.79
N LEU A 37 -3.76 -2.37 12.09
CA LEU A 37 -2.46 -2.50 11.41
C LEU A 37 -1.80 -3.86 11.65
N CYS A 38 -1.83 -4.36 12.89
CA CYS A 38 -1.28 -5.69 13.22
C CYS A 38 -2.02 -6.80 12.48
N GLU A 39 -3.35 -6.79 12.52
CA GLU A 39 -4.20 -7.78 11.84
C GLU A 39 -4.05 -7.70 10.31
N SER A 40 -3.89 -6.50 9.75
CA SER A 40 -3.60 -6.31 8.32
C SER A 40 -2.25 -6.91 7.92
N GLY A 41 -1.23 -6.79 8.78
CA GLY A 41 0.08 -7.40 8.55
C GLY A 41 0.02 -8.93 8.50
N GLU A 42 -0.69 -9.54 9.46
CA GLU A 42 -0.92 -10.99 9.50
C GLU A 42 -1.70 -11.47 8.26
N LEU A 43 -2.79 -10.78 7.92
CA LEU A 43 -3.58 -11.08 6.73
C LEU A 43 -2.75 -10.98 5.45
N CYS A 44 -1.91 -9.95 5.33
CA CYS A 44 -1.02 -9.76 4.18
C CYS A 44 -0.07 -10.96 4.03
N TRP A 45 0.58 -11.36 5.12
CA TRP A 45 1.52 -12.48 5.15
C TRP A 45 0.84 -13.79 4.72
N GLU A 46 -0.27 -14.13 5.37
CA GLU A 46 -1.03 -15.35 5.09
C GLU A 46 -1.56 -15.37 3.65
N SER A 47 -2.04 -14.24 3.15
CA SER A 47 -2.57 -14.12 1.79
C SER A 47 -1.48 -14.28 0.75
N ILE A 48 -0.31 -13.67 0.96
CA ILE A 48 0.85 -13.85 0.08
C ILE A 48 1.27 -15.32 0.04
N HIS A 49 1.35 -15.99 1.18
CA HIS A 49 1.72 -17.41 1.25
C HIS A 49 0.73 -18.32 0.51
N LYS A 50 -0.56 -18.02 0.58
CA LYS A 50 -1.64 -18.75 -0.11
C LYS A 50 -1.85 -18.31 -1.55
N LYS A 51 -1.17 -17.24 -2.01
CA LYS A 51 -1.47 -16.54 -3.26
C LYS A 51 -2.93 -16.10 -3.36
N ASP A 52 -3.52 -15.73 -2.24
CA ASP A 52 -4.88 -15.20 -2.16
C ASP A 52 -4.85 -13.71 -2.53
N LEU A 53 -5.27 -13.41 -3.76
CA LEU A 53 -5.24 -12.06 -4.29
C LEU A 53 -6.27 -11.14 -3.62
N PHE A 54 -7.44 -11.67 -3.25
CA PHE A 54 -8.47 -10.89 -2.57
C PHE A 54 -8.03 -10.55 -1.15
N GLY A 55 -7.55 -11.54 -0.39
CA GLY A 55 -7.02 -11.32 0.96
C GLY A 55 -5.82 -10.37 0.97
N PHE A 56 -4.96 -10.45 -0.05
CA PHE A 56 -3.83 -9.53 -0.19
C PHE A 56 -4.30 -8.09 -0.44
N GLY A 57 -5.26 -7.89 -1.35
CA GLY A 57 -5.87 -6.60 -1.61
C GLY A 57 -6.57 -6.01 -0.37
N GLU A 58 -7.34 -6.82 0.34
CA GLU A 58 -8.00 -6.44 1.60
C GLU A 58 -6.98 -6.00 2.65
N ALA A 59 -5.89 -6.76 2.83
CA ALA A 59 -4.83 -6.40 3.76
C ALA A 59 -4.19 -5.04 3.43
N ILE A 60 -3.98 -4.74 2.15
CA ILE A 60 -3.45 -3.46 1.70
C ILE A 60 -4.42 -2.31 1.97
N ASN A 61 -5.73 -2.51 1.71
CA ASN A 61 -6.75 -1.51 2.03
C ASN A 61 -6.85 -1.24 3.54
N ASN A 62 -6.88 -2.29 4.35
CA ASN A 62 -6.95 -2.18 5.81
C ASN A 62 -5.71 -1.47 6.38
N SER A 63 -4.53 -1.78 5.85
CA SER A 63 -3.27 -1.10 6.20
C SER A 63 -3.32 0.40 5.85
N PHE A 64 -3.83 0.74 4.65
CA PHE A 64 -4.01 2.13 4.24
C PHE A 64 -4.98 2.88 5.17
N GLU A 65 -6.14 2.28 5.46
CA GLU A 65 -7.14 2.86 6.36
C GLU A 65 -6.58 3.06 7.77
N GLY A 66 -5.93 2.04 8.34
CA GLY A 66 -5.31 2.13 9.66
C GLY A 66 -4.26 3.23 9.70
N LYS A 67 -3.35 3.25 8.72
CA LYS A 67 -2.28 4.26 8.63
C LYS A 67 -2.83 5.67 8.50
N THR A 68 -3.81 5.90 7.62
CA THR A 68 -4.37 7.24 7.40
C THR A 68 -5.23 7.71 8.57
N LYS A 69 -5.83 6.81 9.35
CA LYS A 69 -6.49 7.21 10.60
C LYS A 69 -5.49 7.53 11.72
N ILE A 70 -4.38 6.79 11.81
CA ILE A 70 -3.33 7.03 12.82
C ILE A 70 -2.53 8.29 12.48
N LEU A 71 -2.12 8.46 11.23
CA LEU A 71 -1.32 9.56 10.72
C LEU A 71 -2.07 10.26 9.58
N PRO A 72 -3.08 11.10 9.88
CA PRO A 72 -3.97 11.69 8.88
C PRO A 72 -3.26 12.52 7.81
N LEU A 73 -2.12 13.12 8.14
CA LEU A 73 -1.34 13.90 7.19
C LEU A 73 -0.66 13.05 6.10
N THR A 74 -0.70 11.71 6.22
CA THR A 74 -0.22 10.80 5.17
C THR A 74 -1.14 10.72 3.96
N LEU A 75 -2.42 11.09 4.14
CA LEU A 75 -3.43 11.21 3.10
C LEU A 75 -3.48 12.66 2.61
N THR A 76 -2.77 12.94 1.52
CA THR A 76 -2.91 14.22 0.80
C THR A 76 -4.00 14.11 -0.25
N GLU A 77 -4.50 15.24 -0.73
CA GLU A 77 -5.49 15.30 -1.82
C GLU A 77 -5.03 14.53 -3.08
N GLU A 78 -3.75 14.63 -3.42
CA GLU A 78 -3.18 13.86 -4.54
C GLU A 78 -3.19 12.36 -4.26
N VAL A 79 -2.80 11.92 -3.06
CA VAL A 79 -2.84 10.50 -2.66
C VAL A 79 -4.25 9.96 -2.77
N GLU A 80 -5.23 10.71 -2.26
CA GLU A 80 -6.64 10.33 -2.30
C GLU A 80 -7.17 10.26 -3.73
N THR A 81 -6.90 11.30 -4.53
CA THR A 81 -7.37 11.39 -5.92
C THR A 81 -6.78 10.27 -6.77
N THR A 82 -5.47 10.04 -6.70
CA THR A 82 -4.82 8.96 -7.45
C THR A 82 -5.29 7.59 -6.95
N ARG A 83 -5.49 7.40 -5.64
CA ARG A 83 -6.04 6.15 -5.11
C ARG A 83 -7.42 5.85 -5.69
N ASN A 84 -8.30 6.85 -5.74
CA ASN A 84 -9.68 6.68 -6.19
C ASN A 84 -9.80 6.21 -7.65
N ILE A 85 -8.82 6.55 -8.50
CA ILE A 85 -8.76 6.09 -9.90
C ILE A 85 -8.67 4.56 -9.99
N HIS A 86 -8.00 3.91 -9.03
CA HIS A 86 -7.70 2.48 -9.08
C HIS A 86 -8.63 1.61 -8.24
N LEU A 87 -9.53 2.19 -7.42
CA LEU A 87 -10.35 1.41 -6.48
C LEU A 87 -11.31 0.43 -7.14
N SER A 88 -11.85 0.77 -8.31
CA SER A 88 -12.81 -0.08 -9.02
C SER A 88 -12.17 -1.19 -9.86
N SER A 89 -10.87 -1.07 -10.15
CA SER A 89 -10.12 -1.96 -11.05
C SER A 89 -8.97 -2.71 -10.34
N SER A 90 -8.98 -2.73 -9.01
CA SER A 90 -7.97 -3.41 -8.20
C SER A 90 -8.58 -4.07 -6.98
N TYR A 91 -7.83 -5.00 -6.38
CA TYR A 91 -8.21 -5.67 -5.14
C TYR A 91 -7.80 -4.85 -3.91
N GLY A 92 -6.80 -3.98 -4.04
CA GLY A 92 -6.38 -3.08 -2.97
C GLY A 92 -5.43 -1.99 -3.42
N VAL A 93 -5.52 -0.83 -2.76
CA VAL A 93 -4.67 0.33 -3.05
C VAL A 93 -4.14 0.94 -1.75
N GLY A 94 -2.83 0.82 -1.57
CA GLY A 94 -2.10 1.35 -0.41
C GLY A 94 -1.10 2.43 -0.79
N ILE A 95 -0.49 3.05 0.22
CA ILE A 95 0.58 4.03 0.03
C ILE A 95 1.88 3.54 0.66
N SER A 96 2.91 3.43 -0.17
CA SER A 96 4.24 2.99 0.23
C SER A 96 4.99 4.07 1.05
N GLY A 97 5.93 3.62 1.89
CA GLY A 97 6.77 4.51 2.70
C GLY A 97 5.99 5.27 3.77
N ALA A 98 6.42 6.49 4.13
CA ALA A 98 5.79 7.27 5.19
C ALA A 98 4.44 7.91 4.81
N GLY A 99 4.08 7.96 3.52
CA GLY A 99 2.91 8.70 3.01
C GLY A 99 3.24 10.09 2.45
N GLY A 100 2.21 10.79 1.94
CA GLY A 100 2.31 12.15 1.38
C GLY A 100 3.10 12.32 0.08
N GLY A 101 3.47 11.21 -0.57
CA GLY A 101 4.23 11.19 -1.83
C GLY A 101 4.94 9.86 -2.06
N GLY A 102 5.60 9.70 -3.21
CA GLY A 102 6.29 8.46 -3.60
C GLY A 102 5.47 7.56 -4.53
N TYR A 103 4.95 6.44 -4.00
CA TYR A 103 4.21 5.45 -4.81
C TYR A 103 2.95 4.98 -4.09
N LEU A 104 1.88 4.77 -4.85
CA LEU A 104 0.80 3.88 -4.47
C LEU A 104 1.17 2.45 -4.84
N THR A 105 0.81 1.52 -3.97
CA THR A 105 0.91 0.08 -4.22
C THR A 105 -0.48 -0.42 -4.58
N VAL A 106 -0.66 -0.80 -5.83
CA VAL A 106 -1.93 -1.31 -6.37
C VAL A 106 -1.82 -2.82 -6.55
N ILE A 107 -2.76 -3.55 -5.97
CA ILE A 107 -2.85 -5.01 -6.08
C ILE A 107 -3.88 -5.34 -7.16
N THR A 108 -3.43 -5.81 -8.32
CA THR A 108 -4.30 -6.11 -9.46
C THR A 108 -3.63 -7.10 -10.42
N GLU A 109 -4.43 -7.86 -11.15
CA GLU A 109 -3.97 -8.66 -12.30
C GLU A 109 -3.96 -7.85 -13.59
N GLU A 110 -4.59 -6.68 -13.58
CA GLU A 110 -4.68 -5.80 -14.74
C GLU A 110 -3.39 -5.00 -14.93
N ASN A 111 -3.09 -4.68 -16.19
CA ASN A 111 -2.03 -3.73 -16.50
C ASN A 111 -2.49 -2.31 -16.16
N ILE A 112 -1.58 -1.52 -15.58
CA ILE A 112 -1.80 -0.10 -15.34
C ILE A 112 -0.76 0.65 -16.17
N GLU A 113 -1.24 1.53 -17.04
CA GLU A 113 -0.38 2.40 -17.85
C GLU A 113 0.53 3.24 -16.92
N ASP A 114 1.79 3.37 -17.29
CA ASP A 114 2.83 4.08 -16.54
C ASP A 114 3.14 3.56 -15.12
N ALA A 115 2.54 2.44 -14.69
CA ALA A 115 2.92 1.80 -13.45
C ALA A 115 4.26 1.06 -13.58
N ILE A 116 5.04 1.08 -12.50
CA ILE A 116 6.27 0.31 -12.39
C ILE A 116 5.92 -1.10 -11.93
N GLU A 117 6.38 -2.09 -12.69
CA GLU A 117 6.38 -3.49 -12.26
C GLU A 117 7.65 -3.76 -11.45
N PRO A 118 7.53 -4.19 -10.18
CA PRO A 118 8.70 -4.44 -9.35
C PRO A 118 9.44 -5.69 -9.82
N GLU A 119 10.77 -5.65 -9.77
CA GLU A 119 11.65 -6.81 -9.90
C GLU A 119 12.17 -7.20 -8.51
N ILE A 120 11.89 -8.41 -8.04
CA ILE A 120 12.25 -8.90 -6.71
C ILE A 120 13.46 -9.83 -6.83
N ARG A 121 14.59 -9.37 -6.30
CA ARG A 121 15.86 -10.13 -6.30
C ARG A 121 16.09 -10.80 -4.94
N ILE A 122 16.16 -12.12 -4.92
CA ILE A 122 16.59 -12.89 -3.74
C ILE A 122 18.10 -13.02 -3.79
N LEU A 123 18.79 -12.42 -2.81
CA LEU A 123 20.22 -12.64 -2.63
C LEU A 123 20.44 -14.02 -2.03
N SER A 124 21.23 -14.86 -2.68
CA SER A 124 21.69 -16.13 -2.11
C SER A 124 22.56 -15.83 -0.88
N GLN A 125 22.15 -16.31 0.28
CA GLN A 125 23.05 -16.33 1.43
C GLN A 125 24.10 -17.42 1.16
N GLY A 126 25.36 -17.01 1.05
CA GLY A 126 26.51 -17.90 0.98
C GLY A 126 26.87 -18.49 2.34
#